data_AF-A0A836TYW9-F1
#
_entry.id   AF-A0A836TYW9-F1
#
_cell.length_a   1.000
_cell.length_b   1.000
_cell.length_c   1.000
_cell.angle_alpha   90.00
_cell.angle_beta   90.00
_cell.angle_gamma   90.00
#
_symmetry.space_group_name_H-M   'P 1'
#
loop_
_entity.id
_entity.type
_entity.pdbx_description
1 polymer ?
#
loop_
_entity_poly.entity_id
_entity_poly.type
_entity_poly.pdbx_seq_one_letter_code
_entity_poly.pdbx_strand_id
1 'polypeptide(L)'
;MMNRNISLYLATSLFLFSLNVNAEEYKTTGEMTTEERIKVSDSKGEYIECLDESAITRLQTQNDIRVVADHSMKDCAPVLEDLYDYLTAANYAPDATKGFLRSISNRAVNKLLSNLMMFAAARPK
;
A
#
# COMPACT_ATOMS: atom_id res chain seq x y z
N MET A 1 27.38 9.29 58.13
CA MET A 1 27.41 8.08 57.26
C MET A 1 26.09 7.33 57.42
N MET A 2 25.12 7.62 56.55
CA MET A 2 23.83 6.93 56.27
C MET A 2 23.01 7.98 55.51
N ASN A 3 22.36 7.78 54.36
CA ASN A 3 22.21 6.61 53.51
C ASN A 3 21.94 7.16 52.09
N ARG A 4 22.87 6.97 51.15
CA ARG A 4 22.89 7.56 49.79
C ARG A 4 21.96 6.82 48.83
N ASN A 5 20.86 6.28 49.34
CA ASN A 5 20.05 5.25 48.68
C ASN A 5 18.56 5.60 48.55
N ILE A 6 18.11 6.78 48.95
CA ILE A 6 16.69 7.17 48.84
C ILE A 6 16.38 7.84 47.49
N SER A 7 17.38 8.46 46.85
CA SER A 7 17.20 9.18 45.58
C SER A 7 17.07 8.25 44.36
N LEU A 8 17.47 6.98 44.45
CA LEU A 8 17.43 6.04 43.33
C LEU A 8 16.07 5.36 43.14
N TYR A 9 15.21 5.33 44.18
CA TYR A 9 13.93 4.62 44.10
C TYR A 9 12.82 5.44 43.43
N LEU A 10 12.89 6.78 43.48
CA LEU A 10 11.93 7.67 42.82
C LEU A 10 12.14 7.77 41.30
N ALA A 11 13.35 7.52 40.81
CA ALA A 11 13.63 7.48 39.38
C ALA A 11 13.18 6.15 38.73
N THR A 12 13.13 5.06 39.50
CA THR A 12 12.73 3.74 39.00
C THR A 12 11.21 3.54 38.91
N SER A 13 10.40 4.32 39.63
CA SER A 13 8.93 4.11 39.60
C SER A 13 8.23 4.75 38.39
N LEU A 14 8.88 5.68 37.68
CA LEU A 14 8.34 6.32 36.48
C LEU A 14 8.58 5.52 35.19
N PHE A 15 9.44 4.49 35.24
CA PHE A 15 9.73 3.64 34.07
C PHE A 15 8.76 2.46 33.89
N LEU A 16 7.88 2.21 34.85
CA LEU A 16 6.87 1.13 34.76
C LEU A 16 5.53 1.60 34.17
N PHE A 17 5.40 2.89 33.83
CA PHE A 17 4.24 3.41 33.10
C PHE A 17 4.42 3.36 31.58
N SER A 18 5.50 2.77 31.10
CA SER A 18 5.71 2.48 29.68
C SER A 18 5.33 1.02 29.43
N LEU A 19 4.50 0.77 28.42
CA LEU A 19 4.09 -0.55 27.88
C LEU A 19 2.76 -1.16 28.36
N ASN A 20 1.78 -0.35 28.79
CA ASN A 20 0.40 -0.69 28.44
C ASN A 20 0.14 -0.24 26.99
N VAL A 21 0.89 -0.81 26.03
CA VAL A 21 0.35 -0.96 24.69
C VAL A 21 -0.75 -1.98 24.87
N ASN A 22 -1.98 -1.50 25.08
CA ASN A 22 -3.13 -2.30 24.71
C ASN A 22 -2.87 -2.65 23.25
N ALA A 23 -2.62 -3.93 22.95
CA ALA A 23 -2.64 -4.39 21.58
C ALA A 23 -4.06 -4.09 21.09
N GLU A 24 -4.22 -2.94 20.43
CA GLU A 24 -5.48 -2.57 19.83
C GLU A 24 -5.78 -3.67 18.82
N GLU A 25 -6.91 -4.34 19.00
CA GLU A 25 -7.27 -5.48 18.18
C GLU A 25 -7.43 -4.98 16.74
N TYR A 26 -6.52 -5.40 15.88
CA TYR A 26 -6.52 -5.00 14.48
C TYR A 26 -7.69 -5.63 13.75
N LYS A 27 -8.32 -4.86 12.85
CA LYS A 27 -9.28 -5.40 11.90
C LYS A 27 -8.59 -6.39 10.97
N THR A 28 -9.25 -7.51 10.77
CA THR A 28 -8.92 -8.54 9.80
C THR A 28 -9.72 -8.34 8.51
N THR A 29 -9.35 -9.05 7.45
CA THR A 29 -10.01 -8.95 6.14
C THR A 29 -11.49 -9.36 6.17
N GLY A 30 -11.90 -10.18 7.14
CA GLY A 30 -13.29 -10.61 7.33
C GLY A 30 -14.22 -9.54 7.92
N GLU A 31 -13.64 -8.49 8.51
CA GLU A 31 -14.37 -7.43 9.23
C GLU A 31 -14.60 -6.18 8.38
N MET A 32 -14.41 -6.32 7.06
CA MET A 32 -14.58 -5.23 6.12
C MET A 32 -16.05 -4.83 6.01
N THR A 33 -16.31 -3.55 6.20
CA THR A 33 -17.61 -2.92 5.99
C THR A 33 -17.90 -2.81 4.49
N THR A 34 -19.14 -2.48 4.14
CA THR A 34 -19.52 -2.24 2.75
C THR A 34 -18.81 -1.01 2.17
N GLU A 35 -18.66 0.06 2.95
CA GLU A 35 -17.98 1.29 2.54
C GLU A 35 -16.49 1.04 2.25
N GLU A 36 -15.81 0.29 3.14
CA GLU A 36 -14.41 -0.10 2.95
C GLU A 36 -14.24 -1.00 1.71
N ARG A 37 -15.19 -1.92 1.46
CA ARG A 37 -15.18 -2.72 0.22
C ARG A 37 -15.32 -1.86 -1.02
N ILE A 38 -16.18 -0.84 -1.00
CA ILE A 38 -16.35 0.09 -2.10
C ILE A 38 -15.04 0.86 -2.32
N LYS A 39 -14.45 1.44 -1.27
CA LYS A 39 -13.18 2.16 -1.39
C LYS A 39 -12.05 1.29 -1.95
N VAL A 40 -11.92 0.04 -1.50
CA VAL A 40 -10.94 -0.92 -2.04
C VAL A 40 -11.21 -1.22 -3.52
N SER A 41 -12.48 -1.37 -3.91
CA SER A 41 -12.88 -1.60 -5.30
C SER A 41 -12.60 -0.39 -6.19
N ASP A 42 -12.91 0.81 -5.71
CA ASP A 42 -12.72 2.06 -6.44
C ASP A 42 -11.23 2.33 -6.64
N SER A 43 -10.41 2.23 -5.59
CA SER A 43 -8.96 2.39 -5.70
C SER A 43 -8.31 1.34 -6.61
N LYS A 44 -8.87 0.13 -6.70
CA LYS A 44 -8.44 -0.85 -7.72
C LYS A 44 -8.77 -0.37 -9.13
N GLY A 45 -9.98 0.18 -9.35
CA GLY A 45 -10.39 0.76 -10.63
C GLY A 45 -9.49 1.92 -11.04
N GLU A 46 -9.34 2.90 -10.16
CA GLU A 46 -8.48 4.09 -10.32
C GLU A 46 -7.04 3.70 -10.66
N TYR A 47 -6.48 2.69 -9.97
CA TYR A 47 -5.11 2.23 -10.24
C TYR A 47 -4.98 1.60 -11.63
N ILE A 48 -5.96 0.79 -12.06
CA ILE A 48 -5.96 0.20 -13.40
C ILE A 48 -6.08 1.28 -14.49
N GLU A 49 -6.98 2.24 -14.28
CA GLU A 49 -7.19 3.36 -15.21
C GLU A 49 -5.91 4.20 -15.35
N CYS A 50 -5.31 4.62 -14.24
CA CYS A 50 -4.05 5.35 -14.24
C CYS A 50 -2.94 4.58 -14.99
N LEU A 51 -2.82 3.27 -14.76
CA LEU A 51 -1.82 2.43 -15.44
C LEU A 51 -2.06 2.41 -16.96
N ASP A 52 -3.31 2.20 -17.38
CA ASP A 52 -3.68 2.15 -18.80
C ASP A 52 -3.43 3.53 -19.49
N GLU A 53 -3.79 4.64 -18.85
CA GLU A 53 -3.57 6.01 -19.36
C GLU A 53 -2.08 6.39 -19.43
N SER A 54 -1.32 6.13 -18.36
CA SER A 54 0.13 6.39 -18.31
C SER A 54 0.85 5.58 -19.39
N ALA A 55 0.45 4.31 -19.57
CA ALA A 55 1.03 3.43 -20.57
C ALA A 55 0.77 3.94 -21.99
N ILE A 56 -0.48 4.30 -22.33
CA ILE A 56 -0.82 4.84 -23.66
C ILE A 56 0.01 6.08 -23.99
N THR A 57 0.12 7.01 -23.05
CA THR A 57 0.92 8.24 -23.21
C THR A 57 2.39 7.91 -23.48
N ARG A 58 2.95 6.96 -22.74
CA ARG A 58 4.37 6.60 -22.83
C ARG A 58 4.71 5.76 -24.06
N LEU A 59 3.78 4.93 -24.55
CA LEU A 59 3.98 4.14 -25.77
C LEU A 59 4.24 5.00 -27.02
N GLN A 60 3.90 6.30 -26.99
CA GLN A 60 4.19 7.24 -28.06
C GLN A 60 5.68 7.61 -28.15
N THR A 61 6.42 7.51 -27.04
CA THR A 61 7.81 7.98 -26.94
C THR A 61 8.78 6.89 -26.49
N GLN A 62 8.28 5.76 -25.99
CA GLN A 62 9.08 4.66 -25.48
C GLN A 62 8.75 3.33 -26.19
N ASN A 63 9.80 2.64 -26.64
CA ASN A 63 9.69 1.36 -27.32
C ASN A 63 9.83 0.17 -26.39
N ASP A 64 10.59 0.30 -25.30
CA ASP A 64 10.71 -0.77 -24.32
C ASP A 64 9.47 -0.79 -23.40
N ILE A 65 8.63 -1.81 -23.58
CA ILE A 65 7.42 -2.00 -22.77
C ILE A 65 7.71 -2.21 -21.28
N ARG A 66 8.91 -2.66 -20.91
CA ARG A 66 9.30 -2.81 -19.50
C ARG A 66 9.50 -1.43 -18.87
N VAL A 67 10.12 -0.52 -19.61
CA VAL A 67 10.31 0.88 -19.19
C VAL A 67 8.96 1.61 -19.12
N VAL A 68 8.05 1.35 -20.07
CA VAL A 68 6.68 1.86 -20.00
C VAL A 68 5.99 1.37 -18.71
N ALA A 69 6.01 0.07 -18.44
CA ALA A 69 5.37 -0.50 -17.26
C ALA A 69 5.95 0.04 -15.95
N ASP A 70 7.27 0.09 -15.82
CA ASP A 70 7.96 0.60 -14.62
C ASP A 70 7.57 2.06 -14.33
N HIS A 71 7.60 2.90 -15.36
CA HIS A 71 7.18 4.29 -15.20
C HIS A 71 5.70 4.43 -14.87
N SER A 72 4.82 3.68 -15.53
CA SER A 72 3.38 3.72 -15.22
C SER A 72 3.10 3.27 -13.79
N MET A 73 3.76 2.22 -13.31
CA MET A 73 3.66 1.79 -11.91
C MET A 73 4.13 2.88 -10.94
N LYS A 74 5.22 3.58 -11.28
CA LYS A 74 5.74 4.68 -10.46
C LYS A 74 4.79 5.88 -10.43
N ASP A 75 4.25 6.27 -11.58
CA ASP A 75 3.33 7.42 -11.68
C ASP A 75 2.02 7.15 -10.93
N CYS A 76 1.57 5.90 -10.90
CA CYS A 76 0.31 5.47 -10.29
C CYS A 76 0.43 4.98 -8.84
N ALA A 77 1.65 4.95 -8.28
CA ALA A 77 1.88 4.56 -6.88
C ALA A 77 1.03 5.36 -5.86
N PRO A 78 0.78 6.68 -6.04
CA PRO A 78 -0.04 7.45 -5.09
C PRO A 78 -1.44 6.88 -4.85
N VAL A 79 -2.07 6.24 -5.86
CA VAL A 79 -3.41 5.61 -5.69
C VAL A 79 -3.37 4.50 -4.64
N LEU A 80 -2.27 3.73 -4.59
CA LEU A 80 -2.08 2.67 -3.61
C LEU A 80 -1.62 3.20 -2.26
N GLU A 81 -0.91 4.33 -2.23
CA GLU A 81 -0.55 5.05 -0.99
C GLU A 81 -1.80 5.61 -0.31
N ASP A 82 -2.73 6.21 -1.06
CA ASP A 82 -4.02 6.68 -0.53
C ASP A 82 -4.84 5.53 0.07
N LEU A 83 -4.85 4.36 -0.58
CA LEU A 83 -5.51 3.17 -0.05
C LEU A 83 -4.79 2.62 1.19
N TYR A 84 -3.46 2.66 1.23
CA TYR A 84 -2.68 2.28 2.40
C TYR A 84 -3.05 3.14 3.61
N ASP A 85 -3.08 4.46 3.44
CA ASP A 85 -3.41 5.41 4.50
C ASP A 85 -4.84 5.21 4.99
N TYR A 86 -5.79 5.00 4.08
CA TYR A 86 -7.19 4.69 4.42
C TYR A 86 -7.31 3.42 5.28
N LEU A 87 -6.69 2.30 4.85
CA LEU A 87 -6.76 1.04 5.58
C LEU A 87 -6.03 1.11 6.93
N THR A 88 -4.94 1.87 7.00
CA THR A 88 -4.20 2.11 8.25
C THR A 88 -5.04 2.93 9.22
N ALA A 89 -5.71 3.99 8.75
CA ALA A 89 -6.62 4.80 9.56
C ALA A 89 -7.85 4.00 10.05
N ALA A 90 -8.28 3.00 9.28
CA ALA A 90 -9.33 2.06 9.66
C ALA A 90 -8.85 0.93 10.60
N ASN A 91 -7.62 1.01 11.11
CA ASN A 91 -7.02 0.04 12.04
C ASN A 91 -6.91 -1.40 11.51
N TYR A 92 -6.67 -1.57 10.20
CA TYR A 92 -6.32 -2.90 9.66
C TYR A 92 -4.90 -3.30 10.05
N ALA A 93 -4.71 -4.61 10.27
CA ALA A 93 -3.38 -5.15 10.53
C ALA A 93 -2.43 -4.84 9.36
N PRO A 94 -1.15 -4.47 9.62
CA PRO A 94 -0.20 -4.13 8.55
C PRO A 94 -0.06 -5.21 7.47
N ASP A 95 -0.13 -6.49 7.84
CA ASP A 95 -0.04 -7.61 6.89
C ASP A 95 -1.32 -7.75 6.05
N ALA A 96 -2.49 -7.45 6.61
CA ALA A 96 -3.75 -7.41 5.87
C ALA A 96 -3.72 -6.26 4.84
N THR A 97 -3.30 -5.06 5.26
CA THR A 97 -3.12 -3.90 4.37
C THR A 97 -2.17 -4.21 3.22
N LYS A 98 -0.97 -4.75 3.51
CA LYS A 98 -0.03 -5.20 2.47
C LYS A 98 -0.64 -6.25 1.55
N GLY A 99 -1.44 -7.16 2.08
CA GLY A 99 -2.16 -8.18 1.32
C GLY A 99 -3.12 -7.58 0.28
N PHE A 100 -3.92 -6.58 0.67
CA PHE A 100 -4.82 -5.87 -0.23
C PHE A 100 -4.06 -5.17 -1.36
N LEU A 101 -3.07 -4.36 -1.01
CA LEU A 101 -2.27 -3.59 -1.97
C LEU A 101 -1.55 -4.51 -2.95
N ARG A 102 -0.92 -5.58 -2.46
CA ARG A 102 -0.24 -6.57 -3.29
C ARG A 102 -1.19 -7.28 -4.25
N SER A 103 -2.39 -7.65 -3.78
CA SER A 103 -3.41 -8.31 -4.61
C SER A 103 -3.88 -7.40 -5.75
N ILE A 104 -4.16 -6.13 -5.45
CA ILE A 104 -4.56 -5.11 -6.42
C ILE A 104 -3.44 -4.89 -7.44
N SER A 105 -2.23 -4.58 -6.94
CA SER A 105 -1.08 -4.27 -7.78
C SER A 105 -0.73 -5.41 -8.72
N ASN A 106 -0.61 -6.65 -8.21
CA ASN A 106 -0.27 -7.80 -9.05
C ASN A 106 -1.30 -8.05 -10.16
N ARG A 107 -2.60 -7.95 -9.86
CA ARG A 107 -3.65 -8.16 -10.86
C ARG A 107 -3.61 -7.08 -11.95
N ALA A 108 -3.48 -5.82 -11.53
CA ALA A 108 -3.45 -4.68 -12.45
C ALA A 108 -2.20 -4.70 -13.33
N VAL A 109 -1.01 -4.94 -12.75
CA VAL A 109 0.25 -5.00 -13.47
C VAL A 109 0.29 -6.17 -14.46
N ASN A 110 -0.23 -7.35 -14.09
CA ASN A 110 -0.30 -8.47 -15.03
C ASN A 110 -1.20 -8.16 -16.24
N LYS A 111 -2.33 -7.47 -16.02
CA LYS A 111 -3.20 -7.00 -17.11
C LYS A 111 -2.45 -6.00 -18.00
N LEU A 112 -1.78 -5.01 -17.39
CA LEU A 112 -0.99 -4.01 -18.12
C LEU A 112 0.08 -4.68 -18.98
N LEU A 113 0.91 -5.55 -18.40
CA LEU A 113 1.98 -6.24 -19.12
C LEU A 113 1.44 -7.08 -20.29
N SER A 114 0.33 -7.79 -20.09
CA SER A 114 -0.33 -8.53 -21.16
C SER A 114 -0.74 -7.60 -22.31
N ASN A 115 -1.35 -6.45 -22.00
CA ASN A 115 -1.76 -5.47 -23.00
C ASN A 115 -0.55 -4.88 -23.75
N LEU A 116 0.50 -4.54 -23.02
CA LEU A 116 1.73 -4.00 -23.60
C LEU A 116 2.44 -5.00 -24.52
N MET A 117 2.47 -6.29 -24.15
CA MET A 117 3.03 -7.34 -25.00
C MET A 117 2.23 -7.51 -26.30
N MET A 118 0.89 -7.52 -26.20
CA MET A 118 0.03 -7.57 -27.40
C MET A 118 0.27 -6.36 -28.30
N PHE A 119 0.38 -5.16 -27.73
CA PHE A 119 0.69 -3.95 -28.48
C PHE A 119 2.05 -4.04 -29.18
N ALA A 120 3.10 -4.45 -28.46
CA ALA A 120 4.43 -4.62 -29.03
C ALA A 120 4.46 -5.64 -30.19
N ALA A 121 3.70 -6.74 -30.06
CA ALA A 121 3.58 -7.75 -31.10
C ALA A 121 2.82 -7.25 -32.35
N ALA A 122 1.89 -6.30 -32.18
CA ALA A 122 1.10 -5.73 -33.27
C ALA A 122 1.78 -4.54 -33.97
N ARG A 123 2.88 -4.00 -33.43
CA ARG A 123 3.60 -2.89 -34.07
C ARG A 123 4.25 -3.35 -35.38
N PRO A 124 4.06 -2.62 -36.50
CA PRO A 124 4.82 -2.87 -37.71
C PRO A 124 6.31 -2.63 -37.46
N LYS A 125 7.16 -3.48 -38.06
CA LYS A 125 8.62 -3.37 -37.99
C LYS A 125 9.15 -2.19 -38.79
#